data_AF-U5Q668-F1
#
_entry.id   AF-U5Q668-F1
#
_cell.length_a   1.000
_cell.length_b   1.000
_cell.length_c   1.000
_cell.angle_alpha   90.00
_cell.angle_beta   90.00
_cell.angle_gamma   90.00
#
_symmetry.space_group_name_H-M   'P 1'
#
loop_
_entity.id
_entity.type
_entity.pdbx_description
1 polymer ?
#
loop_
_entity_poly.entity_id
_entity_poly.type
_entity_poly.pdbx_seq_one_letter_code
_entity_poly.pdbx_strand_id
1 'polypeptide(L)'
;MKGKLLLGKKEGSLNEEPFLKGFTGTLSSFSSFGARIPLLTLFFGIIVIALYSFFLSSCRGLTFEEENTGEIRFVFNRKVDTKSVVREFPDSNKFMLTIKNSSGTVVYNDLYGNRPAKMELNAGSYEISVVSRVFTRPEFDAPCYGDNKTVIVKAGEVCVISLTAVQTNLGVRITFTADFIKKFPGYTAELADTAGKLTYPFTETRFAYLNPGPVTLNLIELPPYGEDAVQDTIPVISREMSQKDMLTVNLHANPSDTSSATSGVIIDTTARWLFEQIVVGAGDGKSMATAFNTGQLSSNIGAKGVWVTGYIVGGDLTSTAISFTPPFTKETNLAIASSASETIRSNCISICIPNTDLRGVLNLCTNPGNLGKRVYIQGTVVASYLGLIGLNPVTDARF
;
A
#
# COMPACT_ATOMS: atom_id res chain seq x y z
N MET A 1 9.90 34.36 68.43
CA MET A 1 9.30 35.24 67.40
C MET A 1 8.08 34.48 66.86
N LYS A 2 6.82 34.98 66.81
CA LYS A 2 6.27 36.22 66.19
C LYS A 2 6.68 36.31 64.71
N GLY A 3 5.82 36.32 63.69
CA GLY A 3 4.35 36.19 63.56
C GLY A 3 4.04 36.04 62.04
N LYS A 4 2.84 36.28 61.50
CA LYS A 4 1.53 36.69 62.04
C LYS A 4 0.44 36.32 60.99
N LEU A 5 -0.83 36.23 61.42
CA LEU A 5 -1.99 35.81 60.61
C LEU A 5 -2.86 37.02 60.15
N LEU A 6 -3.65 36.84 59.06
CA LEU A 6 -4.82 37.66 58.61
C LEU A 6 -4.50 39.10 58.11
N LEU A 7 -5.37 39.85 57.38
CA LEU A 7 -6.77 39.73 56.85
C LEU A 7 -6.78 40.17 55.35
N GLY A 8 -7.82 40.00 54.51
CA GLY A 8 -9.13 39.34 54.64
C GLY A 8 -10.35 40.21 54.22
N LYS A 9 -11.49 39.55 53.86
CA LYS A 9 -12.85 40.14 53.57
C LYS A 9 -12.95 41.03 52.31
N LYS A 10 -14.14 41.36 51.74
CA LYS A 10 -15.60 41.20 52.04
C LYS A 10 -16.38 40.92 50.72
N GLU A 11 -17.66 40.51 50.61
CA GLU A 11 -18.61 39.65 51.39
C GLU A 11 -20.01 39.66 50.69
N GLY A 12 -20.74 38.54 50.56
CA GLY A 12 -22.17 38.47 50.13
C GLY A 12 -22.49 37.73 48.81
N SER A 13 -23.64 37.08 48.63
CA SER A 13 -24.69 36.64 49.59
C SER A 13 -25.51 35.45 49.03
N LEU A 14 -26.26 34.75 49.89
CA LEU A 14 -27.11 33.59 49.57
C LEU A 14 -28.52 33.97 49.06
N ASN A 15 -29.26 32.93 48.63
CA ASN A 15 -30.71 32.77 48.34
C ASN A 15 -30.95 32.31 46.88
N GLU A 16 -31.87 31.39 46.54
CA GLU A 16 -32.89 30.66 47.34
C GLU A 16 -33.32 29.32 46.69
N GLU A 17 -33.92 28.42 47.50
CA GLU A 17 -34.87 27.31 47.21
C GLU A 17 -34.78 26.38 45.95
N PRO A 18 -34.74 25.04 46.14
CA PRO A 18 -35.04 24.03 45.11
C PRO A 18 -36.43 23.38 45.31
N PHE A 19 -37.37 23.57 44.36
CA PHE A 19 -38.77 23.17 44.54
C PHE A 19 -39.25 22.02 43.64
N LEU A 20 -39.21 20.77 44.15
CA LEU A 20 -40.38 19.87 44.29
C LEU A 20 -40.01 18.46 44.79
N LYS A 21 -40.85 17.90 45.66
CA LYS A 21 -40.78 16.52 46.20
C LYS A 21 -42.04 15.73 45.83
N GLY A 22 -41.90 14.40 45.81
CA GLY A 22 -43.02 13.45 45.95
C GLY A 22 -43.54 12.90 44.60
N PHE A 23 -44.03 11.66 44.54
CA PHE A 23 -44.57 10.84 45.63
C PHE A 23 -44.10 9.37 45.56
N THR A 24 -43.86 8.76 46.72
CA THR A 24 -43.82 7.29 46.90
C THR A 24 -45.03 6.90 47.77
N GLY A 25 -45.78 5.86 47.40
CA GLY A 25 -47.07 5.56 48.04
C GLY A 25 -47.64 4.17 47.75
N THR A 26 -47.17 3.19 48.53
CA THR A 26 -47.87 1.98 49.03
C THR A 26 -49.00 1.30 48.23
N LEU A 27 -48.83 0.00 48.04
CA LEU A 27 -49.91 -0.98 47.82
C LEU A 27 -50.71 -1.23 49.12
N SER A 28 -52.03 -1.13 49.07
CA SER A 28 -52.97 -1.93 49.89
C SER A 28 -54.41 -1.84 49.36
N SER A 29 -55.24 -2.81 49.74
CA SER A 29 -56.63 -2.97 49.28
C SER A 29 -57.65 -2.16 50.11
N PHE A 30 -58.83 -1.86 49.53
CA PHE A 30 -60.11 -2.42 49.99
C PHE A 30 -61.27 -2.20 48.98
N SER A 31 -62.48 -2.61 49.37
CA SER A 31 -63.62 -2.94 48.50
C SER A 31 -64.59 -1.82 48.15
N SER A 32 -65.21 -1.95 46.97
CA SER A 32 -66.62 -1.65 46.65
C SER A 32 -67.25 -0.31 47.08
N PHE A 33 -67.70 0.48 46.09
CA PHE A 33 -69.09 0.95 46.07
C PHE A 33 -69.55 1.10 44.60
N GLY A 34 -70.85 0.89 44.34
CA GLY A 34 -71.39 0.86 42.98
C GLY A 34 -72.17 2.12 42.59
N ALA A 35 -71.94 2.64 41.38
CA ALA A 35 -72.79 3.62 40.72
C ALA A 35 -72.94 3.25 39.23
N ARG A 36 -74.16 3.33 38.68
CA ARG A 36 -74.44 2.99 37.28
C ARG A 36 -74.09 4.18 36.37
N ILE A 37 -73.28 3.93 35.34
CA ILE A 37 -72.99 4.87 34.25
C ILE A 37 -73.49 4.22 32.94
N PRO A 38 -74.21 4.94 32.06
CA PRO A 38 -74.93 4.32 30.95
C PRO A 38 -74.01 3.83 29.82
N LEU A 39 -74.47 2.77 29.13
CA LEU A 39 -73.75 2.02 28.08
C LEU A 39 -73.30 2.85 26.85
N LEU A 40 -73.72 4.11 26.75
CA LEU A 40 -73.54 4.94 25.56
C LEU A 40 -72.17 5.65 25.48
N THR A 41 -71.47 5.84 26.61
CA THR A 41 -70.15 6.50 26.63
C THR A 41 -68.98 5.57 26.30
N LEU A 42 -69.20 4.25 26.29
CA LEU A 42 -68.13 3.27 26.03
C LEU A 42 -67.70 3.24 24.54
N PHE A 43 -68.62 3.49 23.61
CA PHE A 43 -68.34 3.40 22.18
C PHE A 43 -67.50 4.56 21.62
N PHE A 44 -67.65 5.78 22.16
CA PHE A 44 -66.86 6.93 21.71
C PHE A 44 -65.38 6.82 22.12
N GLY A 45 -65.08 6.27 23.30
CA GLY A 45 -63.70 6.06 23.76
C GLY A 45 -62.91 5.10 22.87
N ILE A 46 -63.54 4.00 22.44
CA ILE A 46 -62.89 2.97 21.60
C ILE A 46 -62.52 3.52 20.21
N ILE A 47 -63.39 4.35 19.61
CA ILE A 47 -63.13 4.94 18.28
C ILE A 47 -61.99 5.96 18.32
N VAL A 48 -61.91 6.79 19.38
CA VAL A 48 -60.81 7.76 19.53
C VAL A 48 -59.46 7.06 19.76
N ILE A 49 -59.44 5.97 20.54
CA ILE A 49 -58.22 5.17 20.74
C ILE A 49 -57.80 4.49 19.42
N ALA A 50 -58.73 3.91 18.67
CA ALA A 50 -58.43 3.27 17.38
C ALA A 50 -57.87 4.26 16.33
N LEU A 51 -58.34 5.50 16.32
CA LEU A 51 -57.81 6.56 15.44
C LEU A 51 -56.43 7.06 15.89
N TYR A 52 -56.14 7.10 17.19
CA TYR A 52 -54.78 7.36 17.69
C TYR A 52 -53.80 6.21 17.35
N SER A 53 -54.26 4.95 17.38
CA SER A 53 -53.43 3.80 16.99
C SER A 53 -53.00 3.83 15.51
N PHE A 54 -53.77 4.46 14.62
CA PHE A 54 -53.43 4.55 13.20
C PHE A 54 -52.41 5.64 12.84
N PHE A 55 -52.12 6.58 13.75
CA PHE A 55 -51.16 7.67 13.51
C PHE A 55 -49.73 7.42 14.06
N LEU A 56 -49.47 6.24 14.65
CA LEU A 56 -48.17 5.88 15.22
C LEU A 56 -47.49 4.68 14.52
N SER A 57 -47.86 4.39 13.27
CA SER A 57 -47.26 3.28 12.48
C SER A 57 -47.04 3.61 10.99
N SER A 58 -46.82 4.88 10.63
CA SER A 58 -46.24 5.28 9.34
C SER A 58 -44.81 5.81 9.45
N CYS A 59 -44.39 6.25 10.64
CA CYS A 59 -42.98 6.43 10.98
C CYS A 59 -42.29 5.07 11.13
N ARG A 60 -42.04 4.40 10.00
CA ARG A 60 -40.66 3.96 9.75
C ARG A 60 -39.82 5.23 9.70
N GLY A 61 -39.43 5.71 10.88
CA GLY A 61 -38.37 6.71 10.98
C GLY A 61 -37.17 6.18 10.20
N LEU A 62 -36.42 7.07 9.57
CA LEU A 62 -35.19 6.69 8.89
C LEU A 62 -34.34 5.89 9.88
N THR A 63 -34.22 4.59 9.64
CA THR A 63 -33.10 3.83 10.16
C THR A 63 -31.90 4.36 9.40
N PHE A 64 -31.35 5.45 9.93
CA PHE A 64 -29.92 5.63 9.93
C PHE A 64 -29.37 4.35 10.55
N GLU A 65 -29.05 3.38 9.70
CA GLU A 65 -27.93 2.52 9.99
C GLU A 65 -26.79 3.50 10.22
N GLU A 66 -26.37 3.66 11.47
CA GLU A 66 -25.13 4.36 11.75
C GLU A 66 -24.08 3.56 10.99
N GLU A 67 -23.59 4.10 9.87
CA GLU A 67 -22.63 3.47 8.98
C GLU A 67 -21.30 3.35 9.71
N ASN A 68 -21.23 2.45 10.70
CA ASN A 68 -20.11 2.28 11.60
C ASN A 68 -18.90 1.65 10.89
N THR A 69 -19.00 1.49 9.58
CA THR A 69 -17.95 1.12 8.63
C THR A 69 -17.65 2.29 7.68
N GLY A 70 -16.40 2.35 7.22
CA GLY A 70 -16.00 3.15 6.06
C GLY A 70 -15.41 2.26 4.97
N GLU A 71 -15.45 2.72 3.73
CA GLU A 71 -14.91 1.98 2.59
C GLU A 71 -13.43 2.31 2.39
N ILE A 72 -12.56 1.30 2.29
CA ILE A 72 -11.17 1.47 1.90
C ILE A 72 -11.00 1.23 0.39
N ARG A 73 -10.36 2.18 -0.29
CA ARG A 73 -9.91 2.05 -1.69
C ARG A 73 -8.40 2.16 -1.80
N PHE A 74 -7.74 1.05 -2.13
CA PHE A 74 -6.29 1.01 -2.35
C PHE A 74 -5.91 1.50 -3.74
N VAL A 75 -5.00 2.47 -3.78
CA VAL A 75 -4.32 2.94 -4.99
C VAL A 75 -2.85 2.57 -4.88
N PHE A 76 -2.36 1.69 -5.74
CA PHE A 76 -0.95 1.28 -5.75
C PHE A 76 -0.18 2.18 -6.73
N ASN A 77 0.48 3.20 -6.20
CA ASN A 77 1.27 4.15 -6.98
C ASN A 77 2.57 3.49 -7.43
N ARG A 78 2.59 2.96 -8.66
CA ARG A 78 3.79 2.37 -9.28
C ARG A 78 4.84 3.46 -9.59
N LYS A 79 5.65 3.73 -8.58
CA LYS A 79 6.88 4.52 -8.60
C LYS A 79 8.00 3.75 -9.34
N VAL A 80 8.56 4.29 -10.44
CA VAL A 80 9.69 3.71 -11.24
C VAL A 80 10.56 4.81 -11.88
N ASP A 81 11.59 5.34 -11.20
CA ASP A 81 12.52 6.27 -11.87
C ASP A 81 13.94 6.32 -11.28
N THR A 82 14.89 5.64 -11.93
CA THR A 82 16.11 6.28 -12.48
C THR A 82 16.96 5.25 -13.26
N LYS A 83 18.06 5.70 -13.87
CA LYS A 83 18.82 5.00 -14.92
C LYS A 83 19.76 3.91 -14.37
N SER A 84 20.03 2.93 -15.24
CA SER A 84 20.92 1.76 -15.06
C SER A 84 20.35 0.65 -14.17
N VAL A 85 20.40 -0.57 -14.70
CA VAL A 85 19.80 -1.81 -14.14
C VAL A 85 18.28 -1.77 -14.03
N VAL A 86 17.59 -2.07 -15.14
CA VAL A 86 16.16 -2.43 -15.11
C VAL A 86 16.02 -3.78 -14.40
N ARG A 87 15.71 -3.76 -13.10
CA ARG A 87 15.14 -4.93 -12.41
C ARG A 87 13.63 -4.93 -12.62
N GLU A 88 13.07 -6.11 -12.89
CA GLU A 88 11.61 -6.25 -12.97
C GLU A 88 10.99 -6.06 -11.59
N PHE A 89 10.31 -4.93 -11.38
CA PHE A 89 9.57 -4.69 -10.15
C PHE A 89 8.45 -5.75 -10.03
N PRO A 90 8.41 -6.54 -8.94
CA PRO A 90 7.51 -7.69 -8.84
C PRO A 90 6.04 -7.28 -8.91
N ASP A 91 5.20 -8.18 -9.42
CA ASP A 91 3.76 -7.98 -9.56
C ASP A 91 3.11 -7.65 -8.20
N SER A 92 2.57 -6.44 -8.07
CA SER A 92 1.99 -5.92 -6.84
C SER A 92 0.79 -6.73 -6.35
N ASN A 93 0.13 -7.49 -7.22
CA ASN A 93 -0.96 -8.40 -6.83
C ASN A 93 -0.46 -9.61 -6.02
N LYS A 94 0.83 -9.97 -6.14
CA LYS A 94 1.47 -11.08 -5.41
C LYS A 94 2.09 -10.64 -4.08
N PHE A 95 1.97 -9.36 -3.71
CA PHE A 95 2.44 -8.88 -2.41
C PHE A 95 1.43 -9.32 -1.35
N MET A 96 1.91 -9.75 -0.17
CA MET A 96 1.07 -9.96 0.99
C MET A 96 0.54 -8.61 1.49
N LEU A 97 -0.76 -8.45 1.60
CA LEU A 97 -1.42 -7.29 2.23
C LEU A 97 -1.90 -7.73 3.61
N THR A 98 -1.38 -7.09 4.66
CA THR A 98 -1.80 -7.30 6.06
C THR A 98 -2.40 -6.01 6.60
N ILE A 99 -3.62 -6.09 7.11
CA ILE A 99 -4.30 -4.99 7.79
C ILE A 99 -4.54 -5.39 9.24
N LYS A 100 -4.14 -4.54 10.18
CA LYS A 100 -4.42 -4.68 11.61
C LYS A 100 -5.19 -3.47 12.13
N ASN A 101 -6.08 -3.69 13.08
CA ASN A 101 -6.69 -2.60 13.84
C ASN A 101 -5.72 -2.05 14.93
N SER A 102 -6.16 -1.04 15.67
CA SER A 102 -5.40 -0.44 16.79
C SER A 102 -5.09 -1.38 17.97
N SER A 103 -5.76 -2.55 18.10
CA SER A 103 -5.41 -3.59 19.07
C SER A 103 -4.40 -4.61 18.53
N GLY A 104 -3.84 -4.38 17.33
CA GLY A 104 -2.92 -5.31 16.66
C GLY A 104 -3.61 -6.55 16.07
N THR A 105 -4.93 -6.64 16.15
CA THR A 105 -5.72 -7.74 15.61
C THR A 105 -5.75 -7.65 14.09
N VAL A 106 -5.28 -8.69 13.42
CA VAL A 106 -5.32 -8.83 11.97
C VAL A 106 -6.77 -8.93 11.51
N VAL A 107 -7.21 -7.99 10.65
CA VAL A 107 -8.55 -7.98 10.04
C VAL A 107 -8.54 -8.41 8.57
N TYR A 108 -7.38 -8.37 7.91
CA TYR A 108 -7.14 -8.94 6.59
C TYR A 108 -5.68 -9.40 6.49
N ASN A 109 -5.43 -10.59 5.92
CA ASN A 109 -4.08 -11.07 5.63
C ASN A 109 -4.11 -12.10 4.49
N ASP A 110 -3.97 -11.61 3.26
CA ASP A 110 -3.84 -12.41 2.04
C ASP A 110 -3.17 -11.56 0.95
N LEU A 111 -2.96 -12.10 -0.24
CA LEU A 111 -2.41 -11.38 -1.39
C LEU A 111 -3.21 -10.10 -1.69
N TYR A 112 -2.52 -9.03 -2.09
CA TYR A 112 -3.11 -7.77 -2.51
C TYR A 112 -4.06 -7.96 -3.72
N GLY A 113 -3.77 -8.93 -4.60
CA GLY A 113 -4.63 -9.30 -5.72
C GLY A 113 -5.95 -9.98 -5.32
N ASN A 114 -6.00 -10.63 -4.15
CA ASN A 114 -7.18 -11.35 -3.66
C ASN A 114 -8.18 -10.44 -2.92
N ARG A 115 -7.83 -9.17 -2.69
CA ARG A 115 -8.65 -8.23 -1.90
C ARG A 115 -10.03 -8.01 -2.57
N PRO A 116 -11.12 -7.93 -1.80
CA PRO A 116 -12.44 -7.67 -2.37
C PRO A 116 -12.49 -6.28 -3.03
N ALA A 117 -13.29 -6.16 -4.09
CA ALA A 117 -13.41 -4.91 -4.87
C ALA A 117 -13.98 -3.73 -4.07
N LYS A 118 -14.83 -4.03 -3.07
CA LYS A 118 -15.23 -3.13 -1.99
C LYS A 118 -14.69 -3.72 -0.68
N MET A 119 -13.93 -2.96 0.10
CA MET A 119 -13.47 -3.38 1.42
C MET A 119 -14.04 -2.41 2.46
N GLU A 120 -14.89 -2.91 3.34
CA GLU A 120 -15.48 -2.13 4.44
C GLU A 120 -14.82 -2.55 5.75
N LEU A 121 -14.35 -1.59 6.53
CA LEU A 121 -13.83 -1.80 7.88
C LEU A 121 -14.54 -0.85 8.85
N ASN A 122 -14.68 -1.26 10.10
CA ASN A 122 -15.28 -0.42 11.15
C ASN A 122 -14.54 0.92 11.28
N ALA A 123 -15.22 1.97 11.75
CA ALA A 123 -14.58 3.25 12.05
C ALA A 123 -13.49 3.08 13.12
N GLY A 124 -12.28 3.55 12.85
CA GLY A 124 -11.12 3.28 13.70
C GLY A 124 -9.77 3.54 13.03
N SER A 125 -8.70 3.28 13.77
CA SER A 125 -7.32 3.38 13.29
C SER A 125 -6.77 2.02 12.90
N TYR A 126 -6.08 1.94 11.75
CA TYR A 126 -5.55 0.71 11.17
C TYR A 126 -4.10 0.87 10.73
N GLU A 127 -3.27 -0.16 10.99
CA GLU A 127 -1.98 -0.36 10.36
C GLU A 127 -2.17 -1.20 9.09
N ILE A 128 -1.60 -0.74 7.97
CA ILE A 128 -1.71 -1.37 6.66
C ILE A 128 -0.30 -1.57 6.11
N SER A 129 0.14 -2.82 6.09
CA SER A 129 1.43 -3.24 5.53
C SER A 129 1.21 -4.01 4.24
N VAL A 130 2.03 -3.74 3.23
CA VAL A 130 2.08 -4.51 1.98
C VAL A 130 3.53 -4.89 1.69
N VAL A 131 3.82 -6.19 1.46
CA VAL A 131 5.20 -6.69 1.28
C VAL A 131 5.30 -7.74 0.16
N SER A 132 6.34 -7.64 -0.67
CA SER A 132 6.54 -8.50 -1.85
C SER A 132 6.92 -9.94 -1.51
N ARG A 133 7.52 -10.15 -0.34
CA ARG A 133 7.81 -11.45 0.25
C ARG A 133 7.90 -11.31 1.76
N VAL A 134 7.69 -12.42 2.48
CA VAL A 134 8.14 -12.51 3.87
C VAL A 134 9.66 -12.66 3.86
N PHE A 135 10.34 -11.99 4.80
CA PHE A 135 11.79 -11.99 4.92
C PHE A 135 12.16 -12.23 6.39
N THR A 136 12.61 -13.44 6.73
CA THR A 136 12.83 -13.90 8.12
C THR A 136 14.29 -14.18 8.47
N ARG A 137 15.20 -14.06 7.51
CA ARG A 137 16.65 -14.26 7.66
C ARG A 137 17.38 -13.66 6.45
N PRO A 138 18.66 -13.33 6.56
CA PRO A 138 19.50 -12.95 5.42
C PRO A 138 19.49 -13.99 4.28
N GLU A 139 19.44 -13.52 3.02
CA GLU A 139 19.30 -14.37 1.83
C GLU A 139 19.88 -13.69 0.57
N PHE A 140 20.47 -14.45 -0.35
CA PHE A 140 21.01 -13.94 -1.62
C PHE A 140 19.93 -13.60 -2.65
N ASP A 141 20.10 -12.51 -3.41
CA ASP A 141 19.17 -12.03 -4.45
C ASP A 141 17.71 -11.93 -3.99
N ALA A 142 17.51 -11.59 -2.71
CA ALA A 142 16.24 -11.54 -2.03
C ALA A 142 15.80 -10.11 -1.64
N PRO A 143 15.66 -9.16 -2.58
CA PRO A 143 15.10 -7.84 -2.26
C PRO A 143 13.65 -7.98 -1.80
N CYS A 144 13.29 -7.24 -0.76
CA CYS A 144 11.93 -7.10 -0.27
C CYS A 144 11.44 -5.68 -0.54
N TYR A 145 10.27 -5.57 -1.15
CA TYR A 145 9.62 -4.29 -1.46
C TYR A 145 8.32 -4.19 -0.67
N GLY A 146 8.01 -3.03 -0.11
CA GLY A 146 6.80 -2.82 0.66
C GLY A 146 6.55 -1.39 1.09
N ASP A 147 5.42 -1.19 1.75
CA ASP A 147 4.97 0.08 2.33
C ASP A 147 4.21 -0.24 3.62
N ASN A 148 4.24 0.66 4.61
CA ASN A 148 3.44 0.56 5.82
C ASN A 148 2.82 1.92 6.13
N LYS A 149 1.51 1.96 6.39
CA LYS A 149 0.76 3.18 6.69
C LYS A 149 -0.22 2.98 7.84
N THR A 150 -0.25 3.94 8.77
CA THR A 150 -1.38 4.12 9.67
C THR A 150 -2.44 4.98 8.97
N VAL A 151 -3.70 4.55 9.00
CA VAL A 151 -4.85 5.31 8.47
C VAL A 151 -5.99 5.36 9.49
N ILE A 152 -6.88 6.34 9.33
CA ILE A 152 -8.14 6.41 10.08
C ILE A 152 -9.28 6.22 9.09
N VAL A 153 -10.11 5.21 9.35
CA VAL A 153 -11.39 4.96 8.67
C VAL A 153 -12.47 5.69 9.47
N LYS A 154 -13.33 6.45 8.80
CA LYS A 154 -14.52 7.06 9.43
C LYS A 154 -15.79 6.42 8.89
N ALA A 155 -16.83 6.47 9.73
CA ALA A 155 -18.19 6.11 9.38
C ALA A 155 -18.66 6.80 8.08
N GLY A 156 -19.18 6.04 7.12
CA GLY A 156 -19.72 6.55 5.84
C GLY A 156 -18.72 7.19 4.88
N GLU A 157 -17.42 7.24 5.21
CA GLU A 157 -16.39 7.84 4.35
C GLU A 157 -15.65 6.81 3.50
N VAL A 158 -15.21 7.24 2.30
CA VAL A 158 -14.29 6.47 1.45
C VAL A 158 -12.85 6.89 1.75
N CYS A 159 -12.12 6.05 2.48
CA CYS A 159 -10.71 6.23 2.78
C CYS A 159 -9.85 5.74 1.60
N VAL A 160 -9.24 6.68 0.85
CA VAL A 160 -8.38 6.36 -0.30
C VAL A 160 -6.91 6.24 0.15
N ILE A 161 -6.32 5.06 -0.06
CA ILE A 161 -5.03 4.69 0.52
C ILE A 161 -3.98 4.52 -0.59
N SER A 162 -3.11 5.51 -0.71
CA SER A 162 -2.01 5.55 -1.68
C SER A 162 -0.80 4.73 -1.22
N LEU A 163 -0.82 3.43 -1.50
CA LEU A 163 0.32 2.53 -1.26
C LEU A 163 1.42 2.78 -2.30
N THR A 164 2.65 2.85 -1.83
CA THR A 164 3.85 3.18 -2.59
C THR A 164 4.97 2.26 -2.13
N ALA A 165 5.01 1.04 -2.68
CA ALA A 165 5.98 0.04 -2.24
C ALA A 165 7.39 0.36 -2.72
N VAL A 166 8.35 0.27 -1.80
CA VAL A 166 9.75 0.63 -1.97
C VAL A 166 10.65 -0.39 -1.23
N GLN A 167 11.97 -0.41 -1.40
CA GLN A 167 12.80 -1.47 -0.79
C GLN A 167 12.85 -1.34 0.74
N THR A 168 12.38 -2.37 1.45
CA THR A 168 12.29 -2.40 2.92
C THR A 168 13.50 -3.04 3.57
N ASN A 169 14.24 -3.87 2.85
CA ASN A 169 15.48 -4.49 3.30
C ASN A 169 16.72 -3.78 2.70
N LEU A 170 17.90 -4.13 3.18
CA LEU A 170 19.19 -3.60 2.71
C LEU A 170 19.97 -4.69 1.97
N GLY A 171 21.00 -4.32 1.22
CA GLY A 171 21.83 -5.28 0.48
C GLY A 171 23.33 -5.04 0.67
N VAL A 172 24.06 -6.09 1.04
CA VAL A 172 25.52 -6.11 1.13
C VAL A 172 26.07 -7.08 0.09
N ARG A 173 27.03 -6.64 -0.71
CA ARG A 173 27.87 -7.50 -1.55
C ARG A 173 29.30 -7.40 -1.06
N ILE A 174 29.96 -8.55 -0.92
CA ILE A 174 31.37 -8.63 -0.55
C ILE A 174 32.18 -9.00 -1.80
N THR A 175 33.34 -8.39 -1.97
CA THR A 175 34.37 -8.83 -2.91
C THR A 175 35.66 -9.15 -2.16
N PHE A 176 36.45 -10.09 -2.67
CA PHE A 176 37.68 -10.55 -2.03
C PHE A 176 38.81 -10.51 -3.06
N THR A 177 39.98 -9.97 -2.70
CA THR A 177 41.15 -10.05 -3.60
C THR A 177 41.80 -11.43 -3.57
N ALA A 178 42.54 -11.75 -4.63
CA ALA A 178 43.31 -13.00 -4.68
C ALA A 178 44.29 -13.15 -3.50
N ASP A 179 44.85 -12.05 -2.98
CA ASP A 179 45.76 -12.08 -1.84
C ASP A 179 45.02 -12.20 -0.50
N PHE A 180 43.79 -11.70 -0.40
CA PHE A 180 42.92 -11.99 0.74
C PHE A 180 42.58 -13.48 0.82
N ILE A 181 42.17 -14.09 -0.30
CA ILE A 181 41.87 -15.52 -0.39
C ILE A 181 43.10 -16.38 -0.03
N LYS A 182 44.31 -15.95 -0.42
CA LYS A 182 45.57 -16.61 -0.03
C LYS A 182 45.91 -16.47 1.47
N LYS A 183 45.56 -15.35 2.13
CA LYS A 183 45.83 -15.14 3.57
C LYS A 183 44.84 -15.90 4.47
N PHE A 184 43.60 -16.11 4.02
CA PHE A 184 42.53 -16.72 4.81
C PHE A 184 41.91 -18.01 4.19
N PRO A 185 42.71 -18.99 3.68
CA PRO A 185 42.18 -20.10 2.88
C PRO A 185 41.31 -21.10 3.66
N GLY A 186 41.42 -21.11 5.00
CA GLY A 186 40.60 -21.92 5.91
C GLY A 186 39.34 -21.21 6.44
N TYR A 187 39.04 -20.00 6.00
CA TYR A 187 37.91 -19.20 6.51
C TYR A 187 36.81 -19.04 5.47
N THR A 188 35.60 -18.73 5.93
CA THR A 188 34.52 -18.14 5.11
C THR A 188 34.10 -16.80 5.72
N ALA A 189 33.55 -15.90 4.92
CA ALA A 189 32.81 -14.77 5.48
C ALA A 189 31.42 -15.23 5.95
N GLU A 190 30.87 -14.52 6.95
CA GLU A 190 29.49 -14.61 7.40
C GLU A 190 28.93 -13.19 7.60
N LEU A 191 27.78 -12.91 7.00
CA LEU A 191 26.98 -11.72 7.28
C LEU A 191 25.85 -12.08 8.24
N ALA A 192 25.55 -11.21 9.21
CA ALA A 192 24.43 -11.41 10.13
C ALA A 192 23.67 -10.12 10.43
N ASP A 193 22.37 -10.26 10.65
CA ASP A 193 21.47 -9.23 11.19
C ASP A 193 20.79 -9.75 12.48
N THR A 194 19.76 -9.05 12.95
CA THR A 194 18.97 -9.41 14.13
C THR A 194 18.06 -10.63 13.95
N ALA A 195 17.89 -11.13 12.72
CA ALA A 195 17.01 -12.25 12.37
C ALA A 195 17.79 -13.53 12.02
N GLY A 196 19.04 -13.43 11.58
CA GLY A 196 19.88 -14.59 11.33
C GLY A 196 21.25 -14.31 10.73
N LYS A 197 21.90 -15.40 10.30
CA LYS A 197 23.24 -15.47 9.71
C LYS A 197 23.17 -16.01 8.28
N LEU A 198 24.09 -15.58 7.43
CA LEU A 198 24.30 -16.08 6.06
C LEU A 198 25.79 -16.18 5.75
N THR A 199 26.26 -17.40 5.54
CA THR A 199 27.60 -17.67 5.03
C THR A 199 27.76 -17.08 3.63
N TYR A 200 28.86 -16.37 3.41
CA TYR A 200 29.23 -15.72 2.14
C TYR A 200 30.55 -16.32 1.66
N PRO A 201 30.53 -17.36 0.80
CA PRO A 201 31.74 -17.96 0.25
C PRO A 201 32.57 -16.97 -0.57
N PHE A 202 33.90 -17.14 -0.63
CA PHE A 202 34.76 -16.26 -1.41
C PHE A 202 34.50 -16.26 -2.93
N THR A 203 33.74 -17.24 -3.42
CA THR A 203 33.28 -17.33 -4.82
C THR A 203 31.94 -16.65 -5.08
N GLU A 204 31.27 -16.13 -4.05
CA GLU A 204 29.97 -15.46 -4.16
C GLU A 204 30.13 -14.00 -4.63
N THR A 205 29.22 -13.55 -5.49
CA THR A 205 29.28 -12.24 -6.18
C THR A 205 27.96 -11.47 -6.12
N ARG A 206 26.88 -12.10 -5.65
CA ARG A 206 25.53 -11.55 -5.53
C ARG A 206 25.41 -10.61 -4.33
N PHE A 207 24.27 -9.91 -4.24
CA PHE A 207 23.93 -9.19 -3.02
C PHE A 207 23.27 -10.15 -2.03
N ALA A 208 23.86 -10.28 -0.84
CA ALA A 208 23.16 -10.75 0.34
C ALA A 208 22.22 -9.64 0.81
N TYR A 209 20.93 -9.94 0.96
CA TYR A 209 19.97 -9.02 1.54
C TYR A 209 19.83 -9.29 3.05
N LEU A 210 19.61 -8.25 3.84
CA LEU A 210 19.47 -8.29 5.30
C LEU A 210 18.38 -7.32 5.80
N ASN A 211 17.90 -7.51 7.02
CA ASN A 211 17.00 -6.58 7.70
C ASN A 211 17.73 -5.29 8.13
N PRO A 212 17.02 -4.14 8.22
CA PRO A 212 17.56 -2.91 8.81
C PRO A 212 17.95 -3.06 10.29
N GLY A 213 18.97 -2.32 10.71
CA GLY A 213 19.53 -2.32 12.06
C GLY A 213 21.02 -2.68 12.08
N PRO A 214 21.53 -3.31 13.15
CA PRO A 214 22.93 -3.71 13.24
C PRO A 214 23.22 -4.89 12.31
N VAL A 215 24.09 -4.64 11.33
CA VAL A 215 24.66 -5.65 10.44
C VAL A 215 26.10 -5.93 10.88
N THR A 216 26.47 -7.20 10.97
CA THR A 216 27.84 -7.64 11.23
C THR A 216 28.40 -8.46 10.07
N LEU A 217 29.72 -8.39 9.90
CA LEU A 217 30.51 -9.19 8.99
C LEU A 217 31.69 -9.78 9.77
N ASN A 218 31.77 -11.10 9.81
CA ASN A 218 32.85 -11.84 10.45
C ASN A 218 33.53 -12.74 9.40
N LEU A 219 34.79 -13.10 9.63
CA LEU A 219 35.37 -14.32 9.07
C LEU A 219 35.24 -15.42 10.12
N ILE A 220 34.83 -16.62 9.71
CA ILE A 220 34.69 -17.78 10.58
C ILE A 220 35.57 -18.89 10.01
N GLU A 221 36.37 -19.50 10.87
CA GLU A 221 37.20 -20.66 10.52
C GLU A 221 36.30 -21.87 10.18
N LEU A 222 36.58 -22.50 9.04
CA LEU A 222 35.90 -23.71 8.62
C LEU A 222 36.43 -24.89 9.45
N PRO A 223 35.59 -25.58 10.23
CA PRO A 223 36.06 -26.63 11.13
C PRO A 223 36.66 -27.79 10.33
N PRO A 224 37.72 -28.45 10.85
CA PRO A 224 38.22 -29.68 10.26
C PRO A 224 37.13 -30.76 10.26
N TYR A 225 37.12 -31.59 9.23
CA TYR A 225 36.03 -32.53 8.97
C TYR A 225 35.83 -33.53 10.12
N GLY A 226 34.79 -33.31 10.93
CA GLY A 226 34.35 -34.23 11.98
C GLY A 226 34.55 -33.77 13.42
N GLU A 227 35.02 -32.55 13.69
CA GLU A 227 35.18 -32.03 15.06
C GLU A 227 34.20 -30.90 15.41
N ASP A 228 33.63 -30.95 16.62
CA ASP A 228 32.96 -29.82 17.29
C ASP A 228 34.00 -28.80 17.82
N ALA A 229 34.89 -28.34 16.93
CA ALA A 229 35.96 -27.40 17.26
C ALA A 229 35.41 -25.99 17.52
N VAL A 230 36.04 -25.26 18.43
CA VAL A 230 35.77 -23.83 18.66
C VAL A 230 36.32 -23.04 17.47
N GLN A 231 35.44 -22.66 16.53
CA GLN A 231 35.79 -21.92 15.33
C GLN A 231 36.36 -20.54 15.67
N ASP A 232 37.58 -20.22 15.21
CA ASP A 232 38.06 -18.83 15.32
C ASP A 232 37.14 -17.88 14.54
N THR A 233 36.91 -16.70 15.09
CA THR A 233 35.95 -15.73 14.56
C THR A 233 36.57 -14.33 14.58
N ILE A 234 36.90 -13.83 13.39
CA ILE A 234 37.55 -12.53 13.18
C ILE A 234 36.46 -11.50 12.85
N PRO A 235 36.10 -10.56 13.76
CA PRO A 235 35.15 -9.50 13.44
C PRO A 235 35.76 -8.50 12.45
N VAL A 236 35.05 -8.23 11.35
CA VAL A 236 35.53 -7.33 10.27
C VAL A 236 34.75 -6.02 10.25
N ILE A 237 33.41 -6.09 10.33
CA ILE A 237 32.53 -4.91 10.38
C ILE A 237 31.41 -5.17 11.39
N SER A 238 31.06 -4.15 12.17
CA SER A 238 29.76 -4.03 12.84
C SER A 238 29.22 -2.63 12.57
N ARG A 239 27.99 -2.51 12.04
CA ARG A 239 27.46 -1.24 11.53
C ARG A 239 25.93 -1.19 11.57
N GLU A 240 25.39 -0.11 12.12
CA GLU A 240 23.99 0.27 11.91
C GLU A 240 23.74 0.67 10.45
N MET A 241 22.80 -0.01 9.81
CA MET A 241 22.42 0.21 8.41
C MET A 241 20.91 0.33 8.26
N SER A 242 20.47 1.27 7.42
CA SER A 242 19.06 1.50 7.15
C SER A 242 18.54 0.55 6.08
N GLN A 243 17.21 0.39 6.02
CA GLN A 243 16.54 -0.02 4.79
C GLN A 243 17.12 0.77 3.60
N LYS A 244 17.19 0.14 2.42
CA LYS A 244 17.62 0.78 1.15
C LYS A 244 19.12 1.02 1.00
N ASP A 245 19.92 0.87 2.06
CA ASP A 245 21.37 0.89 1.94
C ASP A 245 21.84 -0.28 1.08
N MET A 246 22.36 0.01 -0.12
CA MET A 246 23.06 -0.96 -0.95
C MET A 246 24.56 -0.68 -0.86
N LEU A 247 25.31 -1.65 -0.34
CA LEU A 247 26.72 -1.54 0.05
C LEU A 247 27.57 -2.54 -0.74
N THR A 248 28.72 -2.11 -1.26
CA THR A 248 29.79 -3.03 -1.66
C THR A 248 30.96 -2.89 -0.69
N VAL A 249 31.36 -4.01 -0.10
CA VAL A 249 32.50 -4.13 0.81
C VAL A 249 33.59 -4.89 0.06
N ASN A 250 34.73 -4.26 -0.18
CA ASN A 250 35.87 -4.90 -0.82
C ASN A 250 36.89 -5.24 0.26
N LEU A 251 37.21 -6.52 0.42
CA LEU A 251 38.16 -7.04 1.40
C LEU A 251 39.49 -7.38 0.72
N HIS A 252 40.54 -6.68 1.16
CA HIS A 252 41.90 -6.83 0.68
C HIS A 252 42.79 -7.24 1.85
N ALA A 253 43.75 -8.14 1.62
CA ALA A 253 44.83 -8.38 2.57
C ALA A 253 46.11 -7.66 2.10
N ASN A 254 46.86 -7.03 3.01
CA ASN A 254 48.21 -6.59 2.72
C ASN A 254 49.17 -7.82 2.71
N PRO A 255 49.81 -8.18 1.57
CA PRO A 255 50.69 -9.34 1.49
C PRO A 255 52.01 -9.21 2.28
N SER A 256 52.37 -8.01 2.76
CA SER A 256 53.56 -7.81 3.62
C SER A 256 53.26 -7.80 5.12
N ASP A 257 51.99 -7.91 5.54
CA ASP A 257 51.62 -7.87 6.96
C ASP A 257 51.50 -9.28 7.56
N THR A 258 52.53 -9.66 8.32
CA THR A 258 52.64 -10.91 9.08
C THR A 258 52.00 -10.86 10.47
N SER A 259 51.34 -9.75 10.81
CA SER A 259 50.65 -9.57 12.10
C SER A 259 49.40 -10.45 12.22
N SER A 260 48.96 -10.65 13.48
CA SER A 260 47.81 -11.48 13.86
C SER A 260 46.49 -11.09 13.18
N ALA A 261 45.53 -12.02 13.18
CA ALA A 261 44.27 -12.10 12.41
C ALA A 261 43.53 -10.79 12.08
N THR A 262 43.50 -9.81 12.98
CA THR A 262 42.79 -8.51 12.80
C THR A 262 43.59 -7.49 11.97
N SER A 263 44.91 -7.67 11.86
CA SER A 263 45.81 -6.75 11.16
C SER A 263 46.04 -7.15 9.70
N GLY A 264 45.79 -6.18 8.80
CA GLY A 264 46.02 -6.30 7.37
C GLY A 264 44.75 -6.44 6.52
N VAL A 265 43.55 -6.51 7.11
CA VAL A 265 42.28 -6.41 6.36
C VAL A 265 42.01 -4.94 6.03
N ILE A 266 42.24 -4.57 4.77
CA ILE A 266 41.91 -3.25 4.24
C ILE A 266 40.49 -3.32 3.66
N ILE A 267 39.63 -2.43 4.14
CA ILE A 267 38.21 -2.36 3.79
C ILE A 267 37.98 -1.13 2.91
N ASP A 268 37.72 -1.32 1.61
CA ASP A 268 37.21 -0.24 0.75
C ASP A 268 35.68 -0.34 0.62
N THR A 269 35.00 0.76 0.89
CA THR A 269 33.53 0.86 0.93
C THR A 269 33.02 1.66 -0.26
N THR A 270 32.98 1.02 -1.44
CA THR A 270 32.68 1.70 -2.70
C THR A 270 31.19 2.02 -2.87
N ALA A 271 30.82 3.20 -2.37
CA ALA A 271 29.53 3.89 -2.44
C ALA A 271 28.35 3.25 -1.68
N ARG A 272 27.63 4.10 -0.93
CA ARG A 272 26.25 3.83 -0.48
C ARG A 272 25.30 4.21 -1.60
N TRP A 273 24.66 3.23 -2.24
CA TRP A 273 23.62 3.51 -3.22
C TRP A 273 22.26 3.55 -2.53
N LEU A 274 21.73 4.77 -2.32
CA LEU A 274 20.34 4.97 -1.94
C LEU A 274 19.46 4.72 -3.17
N PHE A 275 18.92 3.50 -3.29
CA PHE A 275 18.05 3.12 -4.42
C PHE A 275 16.63 3.75 -4.36
N GLU A 276 16.47 4.92 -3.72
CA GLU A 276 15.15 5.53 -3.48
C GLU A 276 15.10 7.07 -3.49
N GLN A 277 14.70 7.62 -4.63
CA GLN A 277 13.33 8.14 -4.76
C GLN A 277 12.89 8.07 -6.22
N ILE A 278 11.80 7.34 -6.48
CA ILE A 278 11.60 6.67 -7.77
C ILE A 278 10.22 7.05 -8.39
N VAL A 279 9.93 8.31 -8.75
CA VAL A 279 8.53 8.74 -9.08
C VAL A 279 8.09 8.42 -10.52
N VAL A 280 6.96 7.71 -10.68
CA VAL A 280 6.21 7.59 -11.96
C VAL A 280 4.73 7.83 -11.73
N GLY A 281 4.03 8.34 -12.76
CA GLY A 281 2.62 8.74 -12.68
C GLY A 281 2.39 10.15 -12.14
N ALA A 282 3.43 11.00 -12.14
CA ALA A 282 3.36 12.41 -11.76
C ALA A 282 4.26 13.31 -12.67
N GLY A 283 4.57 12.82 -13.88
CA GLY A 283 5.36 13.55 -14.88
C GLY A 283 4.54 14.58 -15.66
N ASP A 284 5.22 15.31 -16.55
CA ASP A 284 4.68 16.40 -17.38
C ASP A 284 4.18 15.94 -18.77
N GLY A 285 4.17 14.63 -19.03
CA GLY A 285 3.78 14.03 -20.30
C GLY A 285 4.76 14.21 -21.45
N LYS A 286 5.87 14.96 -21.31
CA LYS A 286 6.73 15.32 -22.45
C LYS A 286 7.62 14.18 -22.98
N SER A 287 7.75 13.08 -22.24
CA SER A 287 8.58 11.92 -22.62
C SER A 287 7.95 10.60 -22.19
N MET A 288 8.40 9.46 -22.73
CA MET A 288 7.95 8.14 -22.27
C MET A 288 8.23 7.88 -20.78
N ALA A 289 9.30 8.47 -20.23
CA ALA A 289 9.62 8.39 -18.79
C ALA A 289 8.68 9.26 -17.94
N THR A 290 8.32 10.45 -18.43
CA THR A 290 7.39 11.38 -17.77
C THR A 290 5.93 11.20 -18.20
N ALA A 291 5.59 10.08 -18.81
CA ALA A 291 4.28 9.81 -19.38
C ALA A 291 3.14 9.88 -18.35
N PHE A 292 1.99 10.41 -18.76
CA PHE A 292 0.79 10.42 -17.95
C PHE A 292 0.25 8.99 -17.77
N ASN A 293 -0.24 8.66 -16.58
CA ASN A 293 -1.12 7.53 -16.41
C ASN A 293 -2.55 7.88 -16.86
N THR A 294 -3.35 6.85 -17.14
CA THR A 294 -4.77 6.93 -17.53
C THR A 294 -5.62 7.83 -16.62
N GLY A 295 -5.37 7.82 -15.31
CA GLY A 295 -6.08 8.63 -14.31
C GLY A 295 -5.71 10.11 -14.30
N GLN A 296 -4.55 10.51 -14.83
CA GLN A 296 -4.14 11.92 -14.94
C GLN A 296 -4.81 12.66 -16.11
N LEU A 297 -5.40 11.93 -17.08
CA LEU A 297 -5.88 12.52 -18.33
C LEU A 297 -7.07 13.45 -18.16
N SER A 298 -7.93 13.20 -17.16
CA SER A 298 -9.05 14.08 -16.78
C SER A 298 -8.59 15.48 -16.36
N SER A 299 -7.42 15.59 -15.74
CA SER A 299 -6.80 16.87 -15.35
C SER A 299 -5.91 17.49 -16.43
N ASN A 300 -5.64 16.77 -17.53
CA ASN A 300 -4.71 17.18 -18.59
C ASN A 300 -5.37 17.20 -19.99
N ILE A 301 -6.69 17.39 -20.03
CA ILE A 301 -7.48 17.55 -21.27
C ILE A 301 -6.91 18.72 -22.09
N GLY A 302 -6.69 18.49 -23.39
CA GLY A 302 -6.11 19.46 -24.32
C GLY A 302 -4.59 19.46 -24.38
N ALA A 303 -3.88 18.68 -23.55
CA ALA A 303 -2.44 18.50 -23.66
C ALA A 303 -2.07 17.82 -25.00
N LYS A 304 -1.09 18.38 -25.73
CA LYS A 304 -0.71 17.98 -27.10
C LYS A 304 0.68 17.36 -27.14
N GLY A 305 0.85 16.31 -27.94
CA GLY A 305 2.14 15.63 -28.12
C GLY A 305 2.65 14.92 -26.86
N VAL A 306 1.76 14.62 -25.92
CA VAL A 306 2.10 14.01 -24.63
C VAL A 306 2.03 12.50 -24.71
N TRP A 307 2.93 11.86 -23.97
CA TRP A 307 2.97 10.41 -23.78
C TRP A 307 2.01 9.98 -22.68
N VAL A 308 1.32 8.88 -22.93
CA VAL A 308 0.39 8.22 -22.01
C VAL A 308 0.77 6.74 -21.92
N THR A 309 0.68 6.15 -20.74
CA THR A 309 0.91 4.70 -20.55
C THR A 309 -0.33 4.00 -19.95
N GLY A 310 -0.56 2.77 -20.41
CA GLY A 310 -1.63 1.90 -19.92
C GLY A 310 -1.47 0.48 -20.47
N TYR A 311 -2.36 -0.42 -20.08
CA TYR A 311 -2.46 -1.77 -20.65
C TYR A 311 -3.58 -1.80 -21.70
N ILE A 312 -3.37 -2.46 -22.83
CA ILE A 312 -4.40 -2.67 -23.85
C ILE A 312 -5.41 -3.69 -23.30
N VAL A 313 -6.65 -3.26 -23.05
CA VAL A 313 -7.70 -4.10 -22.44
C VAL A 313 -8.84 -4.46 -23.38
N GLY A 314 -8.97 -3.78 -24.51
CA GLY A 314 -10.08 -4.06 -25.41
C GLY A 314 -9.99 -3.36 -26.77
N GLY A 315 -10.90 -3.75 -27.65
CA GLY A 315 -11.09 -3.24 -28.99
C GLY A 315 -12.57 -3.03 -29.29
N ASP A 316 -12.88 -2.78 -30.56
CA ASP A 316 -14.26 -2.60 -31.07
C ASP A 316 -15.08 -1.55 -30.29
N LEU A 317 -14.43 -0.46 -29.87
CA LEU A 317 -15.04 0.61 -29.08
C LEU A 317 -16.17 1.29 -29.86
N THR A 318 -17.30 1.47 -29.18
CA THR A 318 -18.39 2.35 -29.59
C THR A 318 -18.58 3.47 -28.56
N SER A 319 -19.54 4.37 -28.80
CA SER A 319 -19.97 5.38 -27.84
C SER A 319 -20.53 4.81 -26.53
N THR A 320 -20.88 3.52 -26.48
CA THR A 320 -21.51 2.86 -25.33
C THR A 320 -20.84 1.57 -24.87
N ALA A 321 -20.06 0.88 -25.72
CA ALA A 321 -19.50 -0.44 -25.45
C ALA A 321 -17.99 -0.55 -25.76
N ILE A 322 -17.33 -1.55 -25.16
CA ILE A 322 -15.97 -2.00 -25.47
C ILE A 322 -16.02 -3.53 -25.51
N SER A 323 -15.36 -4.16 -26.48
CA SER A 323 -15.09 -5.61 -26.41
C SER A 323 -13.78 -5.83 -25.66
N PHE A 324 -13.81 -6.63 -24.59
CA PHE A 324 -12.62 -7.00 -23.79
C PHE A 324 -12.02 -8.36 -24.20
N THR A 325 -12.67 -9.07 -25.12
CA THR A 325 -12.34 -10.44 -25.54
C THR A 325 -12.29 -10.55 -27.06
N PRO A 326 -11.39 -11.35 -27.65
CA PRO A 326 -11.39 -11.65 -29.07
C PRO A 326 -12.62 -12.50 -29.47
N PRO A 327 -13.00 -12.55 -30.76
CA PRO A 327 -12.36 -11.87 -31.90
C PRO A 327 -12.71 -10.37 -31.96
N PHE A 328 -11.74 -9.56 -32.38
CA PHE A 328 -11.91 -8.13 -32.61
C PHE A 328 -12.10 -7.86 -34.11
N THR A 329 -12.87 -6.83 -34.46
CA THR A 329 -13.29 -6.51 -35.84
C THR A 329 -12.99 -5.08 -36.27
N LYS A 330 -12.39 -4.25 -35.39
CA LYS A 330 -12.05 -2.86 -35.66
C LYS A 330 -10.56 -2.60 -35.50
N GLU A 331 -9.97 -2.01 -36.53
CA GLU A 331 -8.55 -1.63 -36.55
C GLU A 331 -8.31 -0.14 -36.22
N THR A 332 -9.39 0.63 -36.06
CA THR A 332 -9.35 2.09 -35.94
C THR A 332 -9.24 2.58 -34.49
N ASN A 333 -9.36 1.68 -33.51
CA ASN A 333 -9.42 2.04 -32.10
C ASN A 333 -8.95 0.89 -31.19
N LEU A 334 -8.51 1.24 -29.97
CA LEU A 334 -8.34 0.32 -28.84
C LEU A 334 -8.66 1.04 -27.52
N ALA A 335 -8.83 0.26 -26.45
CA ALA A 335 -8.98 0.76 -25.09
C ALA A 335 -7.69 0.46 -24.30
N ILE A 336 -7.16 1.47 -23.59
CA ILE A 336 -6.16 1.26 -22.55
C ILE A 336 -6.75 1.52 -21.16
N ALA A 337 -6.24 0.82 -20.15
CA ALA A 337 -6.62 1.02 -18.75
C ALA A 337 -5.41 0.91 -17.81
N SER A 338 -5.65 1.22 -16.52
CA SER A 338 -4.64 1.14 -15.46
C SER A 338 -4.18 -0.29 -15.14
N SER A 339 -5.04 -1.29 -15.42
CA SER A 339 -4.80 -2.73 -15.24
C SER A 339 -5.04 -3.47 -16.55
N ALA A 340 -4.31 -4.56 -16.79
CA ALA A 340 -4.52 -5.48 -17.92
C ALA A 340 -5.84 -6.27 -17.84
N SER A 341 -6.46 -6.34 -16.66
CA SER A 341 -7.71 -7.05 -16.38
C SER A 341 -8.92 -6.13 -16.20
N GLU A 342 -8.82 -4.87 -16.61
CA GLU A 342 -9.93 -3.92 -16.48
C GLU A 342 -11.07 -4.29 -17.44
N THR A 343 -12.30 -4.30 -16.90
CA THR A 343 -13.54 -4.56 -17.65
C THR A 343 -14.58 -3.45 -17.45
N ILE A 344 -14.30 -2.48 -16.56
CA ILE A 344 -15.17 -1.34 -16.29
C ILE A 344 -14.90 -0.24 -17.34
N ARG A 345 -15.88 -0.01 -18.22
CA ARG A 345 -15.79 0.98 -19.30
C ARG A 345 -15.39 2.39 -18.85
N SER A 346 -15.84 2.85 -17.68
CA SER A 346 -15.48 4.19 -17.16
C SER A 346 -14.02 4.36 -16.77
N ASN A 347 -13.30 3.27 -16.55
CA ASN A 347 -11.89 3.25 -16.18
C ASN A 347 -10.97 3.11 -17.42
N CYS A 348 -11.58 2.96 -18.60
CA CYS A 348 -10.90 2.79 -19.88
C CYS A 348 -10.73 4.15 -20.58
N ILE A 349 -9.61 4.29 -21.27
CA ILE A 349 -9.24 5.44 -22.10
C ILE A 349 -9.27 5.00 -23.56
N SER A 350 -9.95 5.76 -24.40
CA SER A 350 -10.15 5.43 -25.82
C SER A 350 -9.03 5.97 -26.70
N ILE A 351 -8.45 5.13 -27.54
CA ILE A 351 -7.31 5.48 -28.39
C ILE A 351 -7.74 5.49 -29.85
N CYS A 352 -7.57 6.62 -30.54
CA CYS A 352 -7.77 6.74 -31.98
C CYS A 352 -6.52 6.25 -32.72
N ILE A 353 -6.63 5.12 -33.43
CA ILE A 353 -5.51 4.55 -34.19
C ILE A 353 -5.50 5.15 -35.61
N PRO A 354 -4.51 5.97 -35.99
CA PRO A 354 -4.45 6.61 -37.31
C PRO A 354 -4.26 5.58 -38.43
N ASN A 355 -4.50 5.99 -39.68
CA ASN A 355 -4.27 5.13 -40.85
C ASN A 355 -2.81 5.19 -41.32
N THR A 356 -1.90 4.71 -40.46
CA THR A 356 -0.44 4.63 -40.66
C THR A 356 0.07 3.27 -40.16
N ASP A 357 1.37 3.03 -40.21
CA ASP A 357 2.02 1.79 -39.73
C ASP A 357 1.66 1.43 -38.27
N LEU A 358 1.34 2.45 -37.45
CA LEU A 358 0.82 2.27 -36.09
C LEU A 358 -0.44 1.40 -36.05
N ARG A 359 -1.26 1.39 -37.11
CA ARG A 359 -2.41 0.49 -37.23
C ARG A 359 -1.97 -0.96 -37.36
N GLY A 360 -1.02 -1.25 -38.24
CA GLY A 360 -0.46 -2.59 -38.40
C GLY A 360 0.16 -3.14 -37.11
N VAL A 361 0.71 -2.26 -36.26
CA VAL A 361 1.39 -2.61 -34.99
C VAL A 361 0.43 -2.72 -33.79
N LEU A 362 -0.53 -1.81 -33.64
CA LEU A 362 -1.34 -1.69 -32.42
C LEU A 362 -2.67 -2.47 -32.45
N ASN A 363 -3.27 -2.66 -33.63
CA ASN A 363 -4.65 -3.13 -33.70
C ASN A 363 -4.83 -4.57 -33.18
N LEU A 364 -5.95 -4.84 -32.52
CA LEU A 364 -6.28 -6.16 -31.96
C LEU A 364 -6.94 -7.14 -32.95
N CYS A 365 -7.36 -6.68 -34.13
CA CYS A 365 -7.95 -7.52 -35.17
C CYS A 365 -6.89 -8.49 -35.75
N THR A 366 -5.75 -7.96 -36.19
CA THR A 366 -4.63 -8.76 -36.71
C THR A 366 -3.55 -9.05 -35.66
N ASN A 367 -3.48 -8.31 -34.54
CA ASN A 367 -2.60 -8.61 -33.41
C ASN A 367 -3.38 -8.88 -32.10
N PRO A 368 -4.24 -9.91 -32.02
CA PRO A 368 -4.99 -10.21 -30.78
C PRO A 368 -4.07 -10.50 -29.59
N GLY A 369 -2.85 -11.00 -29.84
CA GLY A 369 -1.80 -11.17 -28.83
C GLY A 369 -1.18 -9.88 -28.29
N ASN A 370 -1.71 -8.69 -28.62
CA ASN A 370 -1.41 -7.43 -27.93
C ASN A 370 -2.34 -7.13 -26.76
N LEU A 371 -3.45 -7.86 -26.63
CA LEU A 371 -4.34 -7.78 -25.47
C LEU A 371 -3.56 -8.11 -24.18
N GLY A 372 -3.73 -7.30 -23.14
CA GLY A 372 -3.01 -7.41 -21.87
C GLY A 372 -1.59 -6.85 -21.87
N LYS A 373 -1.00 -6.44 -23.01
CA LYS A 373 0.32 -5.78 -23.02
C LYS A 373 0.24 -4.34 -22.52
N ARG A 374 1.29 -3.87 -21.84
CA ARG A 374 1.53 -2.43 -21.63
C ARG A 374 1.86 -1.78 -22.98
N VAL A 375 1.43 -0.54 -23.15
CA VAL A 375 1.76 0.30 -24.30
C VAL A 375 2.01 1.74 -23.83
N TYR A 376 2.89 2.45 -24.54
CA TYR A 376 3.17 3.87 -24.43
C TYR A 376 2.72 4.54 -25.72
N ILE A 377 1.83 5.53 -25.63
CA ILE A 377 1.20 6.16 -26.81
C ILE A 377 1.36 7.67 -26.69
N GLN A 378 1.90 8.31 -27.73
CA GLN A 378 1.98 9.75 -27.83
C GLN A 378 0.76 10.30 -28.59
N GLY A 379 0.13 11.36 -28.08
CA GLY A 379 -0.99 11.97 -28.79
C GLY A 379 -1.47 13.29 -28.18
N THR A 380 -2.71 13.66 -28.52
CA THR A 380 -3.43 14.78 -27.89
C THR A 380 -4.55 14.26 -27.02
N VAL A 381 -4.60 14.68 -25.75
CA VAL A 381 -5.64 14.29 -24.80
C VAL A 381 -6.93 15.02 -25.11
N VAL A 382 -8.01 14.27 -25.34
CA VAL A 382 -9.34 14.80 -25.64
C VAL A 382 -10.37 14.40 -24.59
N ALA A 383 -11.29 15.33 -24.28
CA ALA A 383 -12.36 15.12 -23.29
C ALA A 383 -13.31 13.98 -23.67
N SER A 384 -13.51 13.75 -24.97
CA SER A 384 -14.31 12.64 -25.49
C SER A 384 -13.79 12.18 -26.85
N TYR A 385 -13.44 10.90 -26.94
CA TYR A 385 -13.35 10.12 -28.16
C TYR A 385 -14.13 8.82 -27.90
N LEU A 386 -15.06 8.44 -28.80
CA LEU A 386 -15.95 7.28 -28.61
C LEU A 386 -16.64 7.25 -27.21
N GLY A 387 -16.98 8.40 -26.64
CA GLY A 387 -17.69 8.51 -25.36
C GLY A 387 -16.84 8.32 -24.10
N LEU A 388 -15.50 8.35 -24.21
CA LEU A 388 -14.54 8.27 -23.10
C LEU A 388 -13.44 9.32 -23.26
N ILE A 389 -12.74 9.68 -22.18
CA ILE A 389 -11.48 10.43 -22.28
C ILE A 389 -10.50 9.61 -23.13
N GLY A 390 -9.76 10.26 -24.02
CA GLY A 390 -9.00 9.55 -25.04
C GLY A 390 -7.80 10.28 -25.62
N LEU A 391 -7.09 9.60 -26.52
CA LEU A 391 -6.04 10.18 -27.36
C LEU A 391 -6.51 10.30 -28.81
N ASN A 392 -6.55 11.53 -29.34
CA ASN A 392 -6.85 11.80 -30.74
C ASN A 392 -6.30 13.19 -31.17
N PRO A 393 -5.40 13.29 -32.16
CA PRO A 393 -4.72 12.19 -32.86
C PRO A 393 -3.63 11.54 -31.99
N VAL A 394 -3.22 10.34 -32.39
CA VAL A 394 -2.00 9.64 -31.93
C VAL A 394 -0.87 9.88 -32.95
N THR A 395 0.37 10.03 -32.48
CA THR A 395 1.55 10.39 -33.30
C THR A 395 2.67 9.35 -33.30
N ASP A 396 2.89 8.66 -32.18
CA ASP A 396 3.84 7.54 -32.05
C ASP A 396 3.30 6.54 -30.99
N ALA A 397 3.76 5.29 -31.04
CA ALA A 397 3.48 4.31 -29.99
C ALA A 397 4.59 3.26 -29.87
N ARG A 398 4.84 2.79 -28.64
CA ARG A 398 5.85 1.79 -28.26
C ARG A 398 5.24 0.80 -27.26
N PHE A 399 5.78 -0.42 -27.20
CA PHE A 399 5.46 -1.39 -26.16
C PHE A 399 6.51 -1.30 -25.03
#